data_AF-A0A7W0JAH4-F1
#
_entry.id   AF-A0A7W0JAH4-F1
#
_cell.length_a   1.000
_cell.length_b   1.000
_cell.length_c   1.000
_cell.angle_alpha   90.00
_cell.angle_beta   90.00
_cell.angle_gamma   90.00
#
_symmetry.space_group_name_H-M   'P 1'
#
loop_
_entity.id
_entity.type
_entity.pdbx_description
1 polymer ?
#
loop_
_entity_poly.entity_id
_entity_poly.type
_entity_poly.pdbx_seq_one_letter_code
_entity_poly.pdbx_strand_id
1 'polypeptide(L)' 'MPVRVGTWLSDRYGLDLPVATASMAGVADGRFAAAAGQAGVLGTIGVGSGQSGDWIVEQAQLAASAMR' A
#
# COMPACT_ATOMS: atom_id res chain seq x y z
N MET A 1 8.29 -17.26 -13.25
CA MET A 1 6.90 -16.97 -12.82
C MET A 1 6.97 -16.62 -11.35
N PRO A 2 6.51 -15.45 -10.90
CA PRO A 2 6.46 -15.16 -9.47
C PRO A 2 5.61 -16.24 -8.78
N VAL A 3 6.04 -16.64 -7.58
CA VAL A 3 5.30 -17.63 -6.77
C VAL A 3 4.09 -16.91 -6.18
N ARG A 4 2.89 -17.32 -6.61
CA ARG A 4 1.63 -16.82 -6.04
C ARG A 4 1.19 -17.71 -4.89
N VAL A 5 0.97 -17.13 -3.71
CA VAL A 5 0.40 -17.83 -2.55
C VAL A 5 -1.09 -17.47 -2.42
N GLY A 6 -1.95 -18.44 -2.72
CA GLY A 6 -3.41 -18.27 -2.70
C GLY A 6 -3.97 -18.21 -1.27
N THR A 7 -4.59 -17.09 -0.94
CA THR A 7 -5.37 -16.87 0.29
C THR A 7 -6.50 -15.92 -0.03
N TRP A 8 -7.47 -15.79 0.89
CA TRP A 8 -8.52 -14.77 0.76
C TRP A 8 -7.94 -13.36 0.48
N LEU A 9 -6.84 -12.98 1.14
CA LEU A 9 -6.21 -11.66 0.96
C LEU A 9 -5.64 -11.50 -0.45
N SER A 10 -4.88 -12.50 -0.92
CA SER A 10 -4.27 -12.49 -2.25
C SER A 10 -5.33 -12.51 -3.36
N ASP A 11 -6.41 -13.25 -3.17
CA ASP A 11 -7.50 -13.35 -4.15
C ASP A 11 -8.37 -12.10 -4.17
N ARG A 12 -8.64 -11.50 -3.01
CA ARG A 12 -9.49 -10.31 -2.91
C ARG A 12 -8.87 -9.08 -3.57
N TYR A 13 -7.54 -8.96 -3.53
CA TYR A 13 -6.82 -7.76 -3.98
C TYR A 13 -5.83 -8.02 -5.13
N GLY A 14 -5.76 -9.25 -5.67
CA GLY A 14 -4.88 -9.57 -6.79
C GLY A 14 -3.40 -9.51 -6.45
N LEU A 15 -3.01 -9.96 -5.25
CA LEU A 15 -1.62 -9.94 -4.78
C LEU A 15 -0.86 -11.22 -5.16
N ASP A 16 0.46 -11.11 -5.25
CA ASP A 16 1.35 -12.26 -5.40
C ASP A 16 1.55 -12.98 -4.05
N LEU A 17 1.71 -12.21 -2.98
CA LEU A 17 1.90 -12.71 -1.61
C LEU A 17 0.83 -12.14 -0.67
N PRO A 18 0.37 -12.92 0.34
CA PRO A 18 -0.61 -12.48 1.33
C PRO A 18 0.04 -11.60 2.40
N VAL A 19 0.75 -10.56 1.97
CA VAL A 19 1.48 -9.63 2.84
C VAL A 19 0.80 -8.27 2.76
N ALA A 20 0.63 -7.64 3.91
CA ALA A 20 0.28 -6.24 4.02
C ALA A 20 1.38 -5.51 4.79
N THR A 21 1.75 -4.31 4.34
CA THR A 21 2.69 -3.47 5.09
C THR A 21 2.01 -2.92 6.35
N ALA A 22 2.78 -2.74 7.42
CA ALA A 22 2.25 -2.09 8.62
C ALA A 22 2.04 -0.59 8.39
N SER A 23 0.88 -0.07 8.82
CA SER A 23 0.59 1.36 8.77
C SER A 23 1.36 2.10 9.86
N MET A 24 2.58 2.54 9.56
CA MET A 24 3.47 3.23 10.50
C MET A 24 3.56 4.73 10.16
N ALA A 25 2.95 5.58 10.99
CA ALA A 25 3.01 7.04 10.80
C ALA A 25 4.45 7.53 10.80
N GLY A 26 4.78 8.42 9.85
CA GLY A 26 6.14 8.93 9.65
C GLY A 26 7.09 7.99 8.92
N VAL A 27 6.65 6.77 8.55
CA VAL A 27 7.45 5.79 7.79
C VAL A 27 6.75 5.38 6.50
N ALA A 28 5.48 4.98 6.59
CA ALA A 28 4.70 4.45 5.47
C ALA A 28 3.90 5.57 4.78
N ASP A 29 4.47 6.20 3.75
CA ASP A 29 3.82 7.25 2.95
C ASP A 29 3.21 6.71 1.64
N GLY A 30 2.67 7.58 0.81
CA GLY A 30 2.06 7.21 -0.47
C GLY A 30 3.05 6.55 -1.45
N ARG A 31 4.32 6.97 -1.46
CA ARG A 31 5.36 6.38 -2.31
C ARG A 31 5.75 4.98 -1.83
N PHE A 32 5.82 4.79 -0.52
CA PHE A 32 6.04 3.49 0.09
C PHE A 32 4.88 2.53 -0.24
N ALA A 33 3.63 2.98 -0.08
CA ALA A 33 2.45 2.16 -0.42
C ALA A 33 2.43 1.77 -1.90
N ALA A 34 2.79 2.70 -2.80
CA ALA A 34 2.97 2.43 -4.22
C ALA A 34 4.03 1.35 -4.50
N ALA A 35 5.21 1.49 -3.91
CA ALA A 35 6.32 0.55 -4.10
C ALA A 35 5.94 -0.86 -3.61
N ALA A 36 5.23 -0.96 -2.49
CA ALA A 36 4.70 -2.22 -1.97
C ALA A 36 3.68 -2.85 -2.94
N GLY A 37 2.76 -2.06 -3.49
CA GLY A 37 1.82 -2.52 -4.53
C GLY A 37 2.52 -3.07 -5.76
N GLN A 38 3.56 -2.38 -6.25
CA GLN A 38 4.39 -2.84 -7.38
C GLN A 38 5.21 -4.10 -7.07
N ALA A 39 5.50 -4.36 -5.79
CA ALA A 39 6.13 -5.59 -5.34
C ALA A 39 5.13 -6.76 -5.16
N GLY A 40 3.85 -6.56 -5.48
CA GLY A 40 2.83 -7.61 -5.43
C GLY A 40 2.26 -7.86 -4.02
N VAL A 41 2.34 -6.87 -3.12
CA VAL A 41 1.80 -6.93 -1.75
C VAL A 41 0.90 -5.73 -1.45
N LEU A 42 0.08 -5.81 -0.39
CA LEU A 42 -0.82 -4.72 -0.04
C LEU A 42 -0.08 -3.59 0.70
N GLY A 43 0.15 -2.47 0.00
CA GLY A 43 0.71 -1.25 0.57
C GLY A 43 -0.31 -0.49 1.43
N THR A 44 0.16 0.10 2.53
CA THR A 44 -0.64 0.90 3.46
C THR A 44 0.01 2.26 3.72
N ILE A 45 -0.82 3.28 4.00
CA ILE A 45 -0.37 4.61 4.39
C ILE A 45 -0.57 4.77 5.89
N GLY A 46 0.48 5.11 6.62
CA GLY A 46 0.45 5.43 8.04
C GLY A 46 0.03 6.88 8.28
N VAL A 47 -1.19 7.09 8.78
CA VAL A 47 -1.71 8.42 9.11
C VAL A 47 -1.58 8.65 10.61
N GLY A 48 -0.75 9.62 11.02
CA GLY A 48 -0.64 10.06 12.41
C GLY A 48 -1.67 11.13 12.75
N SER A 49 -1.81 11.44 14.05
CA SER A 49 -2.78 12.42 14.55
C SER A 49 -2.51 13.87 14.10
N GLY A 50 -1.30 14.16 13.60
CA GLY A 50 -0.91 15.50 13.14
C GLY A 50 -1.10 15.74 11.64
N GLN A 51 -1.56 14.75 10.87
CA GLN A 51 -1.74 14.89 9.43
C GLN A 51 -3.09 15.51 9.08
N SER A 52 -3.08 16.45 8.13
CA SER A 52 -4.30 17.08 7.63
C SER A 52 -5.05 16.18 6.65
N GLY A 53 -6.34 16.48 6.43
CA GLY A 53 -7.12 15.83 5.38
C GLY A 53 -6.50 15.99 3.99
N ASP A 54 -5.98 17.18 3.68
CA ASP A 54 -5.32 17.45 2.40
C ASP A 54 -4.08 16.57 2.20
N TRP A 55 -3.29 16.36 3.26
CA TRP A 55 -2.14 15.45 3.21
C TRP A 55 -2.58 14.01 2.94
N ILE A 56 -3.67 13.54 3.56
CA ILE A 56 -4.20 12.18 3.32
C ILE A 56 -4.59 12.02 1.84
N VAL A 57 -5.26 13.03 1.27
CA VAL A 57 -5.63 13.03 -0.16
C VAL A 57 -4.39 13.00 -1.05
N GLU A 58 -3.37 13.81 -0.75
CA GLU A 58 -2.10 13.82 -1.48
C GLU A 58 -1.42 12.44 -1.45
N GLN A 59 -1.30 11.82 -0.27
CA GLN A 59 -0.67 10.49 -0.17
C GLN A 59 -1.45 9.41 -0.91
N ALA A 60 -2.79 9.48 -0.87
CA ALA A 60 -3.64 8.57 -1.63
C ALA A 60 -3.44 8.73 -3.15
N GLN A 61 -3.32 9.97 -3.64
CA GLN A 61 -3.03 10.26 -5.05
C GLN A 61 -1.63 9.77 -5.46
N LEU A 62 -0.62 9.97 -4.61
CA LEU A 62 0.73 9.46 -4.84
C LEU A 62 0.73 7.93 -4.95
N ALA A 63 0.04 7.23 -4.03
CA ALA A 63 -0.09 5.78 -4.08
C ALA A 63 -0.79 5.31 -5.36
N ALA A 64 -1.89 5.96 -5.75
CA ALA A 64 -2.68 5.61 -6.92
C ALA A 64 -1.94 5.87 -8.25
N SER A 65 -1.21 6.99 -8.36
CA SER A 65 -0.51 7.38 -9.59
C SER A 65 0.61 6.42 -10.01
N ALA A 66 1.09 5.61 -9.07
CA ALA A 66 2.13 4.62 -9.30
C ALA A 66 1.58 3.23 -9.62
N MET A 67 0.28 2.97 -9.47
CA MET A 67 -0.37 1.73 -9.91
C MET A 67 -0.71 1.85 -11.41
N ARG A 68 -0.26 0.87 -12.20
CA ARG A 68 -0.58 0.73 -13.64
C ARG A 68 -1.68 -0.31 -13.84
#